data_AF-A0A4Q2XXW5-F1
#
_entry.id   AF-A0A4Q2XXW5-F1
#
_cell.length_a   1.000
_cell.length_b   1.000
_cell.length_c   1.000
_cell.angle_alpha   90.00
_cell.angle_beta   90.00
_cell.angle_gamma   90.00
#
_symmetry.space_group_name_H-M   'P 1'
#
loop_
_entity.id
_entity.type
_entity.pdbx_description
1 polymer ?
#
loop_
_entity_poly.entity_id
_entity_poly.type
_entity_poly.pdbx_seq_one_letter_code
_entity_poly.pdbx_strand_id
1 'polypeptide(L)'
;MTNFVPDSDFPSPPLSNASQPASAEFWAEEAARLPLAFAQVREDPRLDLALARRLPPGAEAVMIASGGDTAACLARLPLSRLHLVDINPAQLALTRCKLDLAATASSEEAAAWLGHAPLPLEIRRERIARRLDSLGLPAEALGPLETLAALG
;
A
#
# COMPACT_ATOMS: atom_id res chain seq x y z
N MET A 1 -50.16 -43.23 4.90
CA MET A 1 -49.08 -44.23 4.93
C MET A 1 -48.20 -44.00 3.73
N THR A 2 -47.09 -43.29 3.92
CA THR A 2 -45.90 -43.32 3.05
C THR A 2 -44.72 -42.99 3.96
N ASN A 3 -43.91 -44.00 4.27
CA ASN A 3 -42.70 -43.87 5.08
C ASN A 3 -41.62 -43.19 4.24
N PHE A 4 -41.06 -42.10 4.72
CA PHE A 4 -39.81 -41.53 4.20
C PHE A 4 -38.66 -42.16 4.99
N VAL A 5 -37.82 -42.92 4.31
CA VAL A 5 -36.58 -43.50 4.86
C VAL A 5 -35.45 -42.57 4.44
N PRO A 6 -34.65 -42.00 5.37
CA PRO A 6 -33.47 -41.25 4.98
C PRO A 6 -32.35 -42.23 4.61
N ASP A 7 -31.86 -42.15 3.37
CA ASP A 7 -30.64 -42.84 2.95
C ASP A 7 -29.46 -42.38 3.83
N SER A 8 -28.94 -43.29 4.65
CA SER A 8 -27.87 -43.05 5.61
C SER A 8 -26.55 -43.68 5.17
N ASP A 9 -26.15 -43.56 3.90
CA ASP A 9 -24.91 -44.18 3.42
C ASP A 9 -24.23 -43.37 2.29
N PHE A 10 -23.81 -42.14 2.60
CA PHE A 10 -22.68 -41.54 1.88
C PHE A 10 -21.48 -41.48 2.83
N PRO A 11 -20.41 -42.27 2.60
CA PRO A 11 -19.19 -42.11 3.36
C PRO A 11 -18.65 -40.70 3.10
N SER A 12 -18.58 -39.90 4.16
CA SER A 12 -17.88 -38.61 4.10
C SER A 12 -16.43 -38.90 3.72
N PRO A 13 -15.86 -38.23 2.69
CA PRO A 13 -14.45 -38.40 2.38
C PRO A 13 -13.63 -38.04 3.63
N PRO A 14 -12.49 -38.72 3.86
CA PRO A 14 -11.63 -38.35 4.98
C PRO A 14 -11.32 -36.86 4.85
N LEU A 15 -11.54 -36.12 5.94
CA LEU A 15 -11.11 -34.73 6.04
C LEU A 15 -9.60 -34.72 5.79
N SER A 16 -9.24 -34.40 4.55
CA SER A 16 -7.89 -34.10 4.15
C SER A 16 -7.32 -33.11 5.15
N ASN A 17 -6.10 -33.36 5.58
CA ASN A 17 -5.32 -32.53 6.49
C ASN A 17 -4.92 -31.23 5.77
N ALA A 18 -5.91 -30.48 5.29
CA ALA A 18 -5.75 -29.17 4.71
C ALA A 18 -5.24 -28.28 5.84
N SER A 19 -4.01 -27.80 5.68
CA SER A 19 -3.40 -26.78 6.52
C SER A 19 -4.46 -25.75 6.86
N GLN A 20 -4.81 -25.62 8.14
CA GLN A 20 -5.74 -24.59 8.57
C GLN A 20 -5.26 -23.26 7.98
N PRO A 21 -6.15 -22.47 7.34
CA PRO A 21 -5.77 -21.13 6.93
C PRO A 21 -5.27 -20.42 8.18
N ALA A 22 -4.09 -19.78 8.06
CA ALA A 22 -3.51 -19.03 9.15
C ALA A 22 -4.60 -18.12 9.75
N SER A 23 -4.75 -18.14 11.08
CA SER A 23 -5.81 -17.39 11.75
C SER A 23 -5.72 -15.92 11.35
N ALA A 24 -6.84 -15.18 11.44
CA ALA A 24 -6.82 -13.73 11.21
C ALA A 24 -5.82 -12.99 12.13
N GLU A 25 -5.38 -13.63 13.21
CA GLU A 25 -4.35 -13.12 14.12
C GLU A 25 -2.94 -13.26 13.53
N PHE A 26 -2.65 -14.33 12.79
CA PHE A 26 -1.32 -14.61 12.25
C PHE A 26 -0.83 -13.54 11.26
N TRP A 27 -1.65 -13.14 10.29
CA TRP A 27 -1.23 -12.12 9.32
C TRP A 27 -1.04 -10.75 9.97
N ALA A 28 -1.84 -10.44 10.99
CA ALA A 28 -1.77 -9.18 11.72
C ALA A 28 -0.49 -9.10 12.56
N GLU A 29 -0.10 -10.20 13.20
CA GLU A 29 1.17 -10.32 13.92
C GLU A 29 2.37 -10.15 12.99
N GLU A 30 2.35 -10.78 11.82
CA GLU A 30 3.43 -10.64 10.83
C GLU A 30 3.50 -9.22 10.25
N ALA A 31 2.35 -8.62 9.93
CA ALA A 31 2.28 -7.25 9.45
C ALA A 31 2.79 -6.25 10.50
N ALA A 32 2.51 -6.48 11.79
CA ALA A 32 2.97 -5.63 12.89
C ALA A 32 4.50 -5.65 13.08
N ARG A 33 5.21 -6.62 12.49
CA ARG A 33 6.69 -6.66 12.48
C ARG A 33 7.30 -5.79 11.39
N LEU A 34 6.52 -5.36 10.40
CA LEU A 34 6.98 -4.49 9.32
C LEU A 34 6.87 -3.02 9.72
N PRO A 35 7.80 -2.16 9.28
CA PRO A 35 7.74 -0.75 9.63
C PRO A 35 6.56 -0.03 8.93
N LEU A 36 6.17 -0.47 7.73
CA LEU A 36 4.98 0.02 7.05
C LEU A 36 3.71 -0.61 7.63
N ALA A 37 2.85 0.22 8.21
CA ALA A 37 1.55 -0.24 8.71
C ALA A 37 0.60 -0.65 7.56
N PHE A 38 0.68 0.06 6.43
CA PHE A 38 -0.06 -0.23 5.20
C PHE A 38 0.61 0.48 4.03
N ALA A 39 0.57 -0.12 2.83
CA ALA A 39 1.15 0.47 1.62
C ALA A 39 0.16 1.31 0.80
N GLN A 40 -1.14 1.07 0.97
CA GLN A 40 -2.21 1.69 0.18
C GLN A 40 -3.39 2.09 1.07
N VAL A 41 -3.83 3.33 0.93
CA VAL A 41 -5.09 3.82 1.50
C VAL A 41 -6.23 3.56 0.49
N ARG A 42 -7.36 3.07 0.98
CA ARG A 42 -8.55 2.75 0.17
C ARG A 42 -9.64 3.82 0.22
N GLU A 43 -9.31 4.99 0.74
CA GLU A 43 -10.16 6.18 0.72
C GLU A 43 -10.19 6.80 -0.68
N ASP A 44 -11.26 7.52 -1.00
CA ASP A 44 -11.41 8.19 -2.28
C ASP A 44 -10.80 9.60 -2.23
N PRO A 45 -9.62 9.84 -2.86
CA PRO A 45 -8.96 11.15 -2.82
C PRO A 45 -9.77 12.25 -3.52
N ARG A 46 -10.82 11.90 -4.27
CA ARG A 46 -11.68 12.89 -4.94
C ARG A 46 -12.43 13.77 -3.95
N LEU A 47 -12.69 13.30 -2.73
CA LEU A 47 -13.31 14.11 -1.68
C LEU A 47 -12.39 15.26 -1.25
N ASP A 48 -11.12 14.96 -0.95
CA ASP A 48 -10.10 15.96 -0.61
C ASP A 48 -9.84 16.91 -1.77
N LEU A 49 -9.74 16.39 -2.99
CA LEU A 49 -9.59 17.20 -4.20
C LEU A 49 -10.77 18.15 -4.41
N ALA A 50 -12.00 17.71 -4.15
CA ALA A 50 -13.19 18.55 -4.30
C ALA A 50 -13.19 19.71 -3.29
N LEU A 51 -12.72 19.47 -2.07
CA LEU A 51 -12.55 20.52 -1.06
C LEU A 51 -11.39 21.46 -1.43
N ALA A 52 -10.23 20.91 -1.78
CA ALA A 52 -9.03 21.68 -2.09
C ALA A 52 -9.22 22.59 -3.32
N ARG A 53 -9.99 22.15 -4.33
CA ARG A 53 -10.32 22.99 -5.51
C ARG A 53 -11.16 24.22 -5.18
N ARG A 54 -11.80 24.27 -4.01
CA ARG A 54 -12.59 25.42 -3.55
C ARG A 54 -11.76 26.42 -2.74
N LEU A 55 -10.51 26.08 -2.43
CA LEU A 55 -9.59 26.97 -1.73
C LEU A 55 -9.09 28.06 -2.68
N PRO A 56 -8.77 29.26 -2.15
CA PRO A 56 -8.14 30.30 -2.95
C PRO A 56 -6.75 29.84 -3.44
N PRO A 57 -6.27 30.35 -4.59
CA PRO A 57 -4.90 30.09 -5.04
C PRO A 57 -3.87 30.44 -3.96
N GLY A 58 -2.86 29.60 -3.80
CA GLY A 58 -1.83 29.81 -2.78
C GLY A 58 -2.28 29.46 -1.36
N ALA A 59 -3.41 28.78 -1.18
CA ALA A 59 -3.76 28.17 0.10
C ALA A 59 -2.73 27.13 0.55
N GLU A 60 -2.60 26.97 1.86
CA GLU A 60 -1.83 25.90 2.50
C GLU A 60 -2.78 24.82 3.01
N ALA A 61 -2.33 23.56 2.98
CA ALA A 61 -3.07 22.44 3.56
C ALA A 61 -2.17 21.62 4.48
N VAL A 62 -2.75 21.03 5.51
CA VAL A 62 -2.11 20.05 6.39
C VAL A 62 -2.94 18.77 6.40
N MET A 63 -2.28 17.62 6.32
CA MET A 63 -2.95 16.33 6.38
C MET A 63 -2.05 15.24 6.95
N ILE A 64 -2.68 14.18 7.44
CA ILE A 64 -1.97 12.93 7.76
C ILE A 64 -1.48 12.32 6.45
N ALA A 65 -0.21 11.94 6.40
CA ALA A 65 0.41 11.47 5.18
C ALA A 65 -0.17 10.11 4.75
N SER A 66 -0.33 9.17 5.69
CA SER A 66 -0.96 7.86 5.46
C SER A 66 -0.41 7.17 4.20
N GLY A 67 0.90 7.19 4.01
CA GLY A 67 1.55 6.57 2.85
C GLY A 67 1.34 7.31 1.52
N GLY A 68 0.68 8.46 1.50
CA GLY A 68 0.84 9.49 0.47
C GLY A 68 -0.07 9.40 -0.76
N ASP A 69 -1.07 8.52 -0.79
CA ASP A 69 -1.96 8.35 -1.95
C ASP A 69 -2.74 9.64 -2.26
N THR A 70 -3.42 10.20 -1.25
CA THR A 70 -4.12 11.48 -1.37
C THR A 70 -3.15 12.65 -1.54
N ALA A 71 -1.99 12.60 -0.89
CA ALA A 71 -0.96 13.63 -1.02
C ALA A 71 -0.46 13.77 -2.47
N ALA A 72 -0.23 12.66 -3.18
CA ALA A 72 0.19 12.66 -4.58
C ALA A 72 -0.86 13.27 -5.51
N CYS A 73 -2.14 13.20 -5.13
CA CYS A 73 -3.24 13.84 -5.83
C CYS A 73 -3.30 15.36 -5.53
N LEU A 74 -3.24 15.74 -4.25
CA LEU A 74 -3.28 17.14 -3.82
C LEU A 74 -2.07 17.95 -4.28
N ALA A 75 -0.89 17.33 -4.38
CA ALA A 75 0.34 17.97 -4.87
C ALA A 75 0.23 18.48 -6.33
N ARG A 76 -0.81 18.09 -7.07
CA ARG A 76 -1.09 18.57 -8.44
C ARG A 76 -1.95 19.84 -8.47
N LEU A 77 -2.46 20.30 -7.32
CA LEU A 77 -3.27 21.50 -7.22
C LEU A 77 -2.39 22.73 -6.93
N PRO A 78 -2.85 23.96 -7.23
CA PRO A 78 -2.10 25.21 -7.01
C PRO A 78 -2.10 25.65 -5.54
N LEU A 79 -1.77 24.73 -4.64
CA LEU A 79 -1.49 25.03 -3.23
C LEU A 79 -0.11 25.65 -3.11
N SER A 80 0.08 26.62 -2.21
CA SER A 80 1.40 27.17 -1.92
C SER A 80 2.26 26.18 -1.12
N ARG A 81 1.60 25.37 -0.26
CA ARG A 81 2.25 24.36 0.56
C ARG A 81 1.30 23.24 0.97
N LEU A 82 1.82 22.01 1.00
CA LEU A 82 1.16 20.85 1.57
C LEU A 82 2.04 20.28 2.70
N HIS A 83 1.55 20.38 3.94
CA HIS A 83 2.19 19.83 5.13
C HIS A 83 1.71 18.40 5.36
N LEU A 84 2.64 17.45 5.32
CA LEU A 84 2.37 16.02 5.48
C LEU A 84 2.95 15.57 6.81
N VAL A 85 2.10 15.05 7.68
CA VAL A 85 2.48 14.59 9.03
C VAL A 85 2.11 13.13 9.21
N ASP A 86 2.95 12.35 9.88
CA ASP A 86 2.62 11.00 10.29
C ASP A 86 3.45 10.63 11.51
N ILE A 87 2.87 9.83 12.40
CA ILE A 87 3.61 9.29 13.55
C ILE A 87 4.53 8.15 13.13
N ASN A 88 4.18 7.45 12.04
CA ASN A 88 4.99 6.38 11.50
C ASN A 88 5.99 6.94 10.46
N PRO A 89 7.31 6.93 10.75
CA PRO A 89 8.32 7.43 9.81
C PRO A 89 8.34 6.67 8.48
N ALA A 90 7.96 5.38 8.46
CA ALA A 90 7.88 4.61 7.23
C ALA A 90 6.76 5.11 6.31
N GLN A 91 5.64 5.61 6.86
CA GLN A 91 4.57 6.23 6.07
C GLN A 91 5.02 7.55 5.45
N LEU A 92 5.83 8.34 6.17
CA LEU A 92 6.46 9.55 5.59
C LEU A 92 7.46 9.19 4.49
N ALA A 93 8.27 8.14 4.68
CA ALA A 93 9.19 7.65 3.66
C ALA A 93 8.44 7.21 2.39
N LEU A 94 7.39 6.41 2.53
CA LEU A 94 6.56 5.97 1.41
C LEU A 94 5.90 7.15 0.70
N THR A 95 5.42 8.13 1.47
CA THR A 95 4.84 9.35 0.92
C THR A 95 5.85 10.12 0.07
N ARG A 96 7.10 10.25 0.52
CA ARG A 96 8.18 10.87 -0.27
C ARG A 96 8.44 10.09 -1.57
N CYS A 97 8.45 8.76 -1.52
CA CYS A 97 8.59 7.92 -2.73
C CYS A 97 7.42 8.12 -3.71
N LYS A 98 6.17 8.15 -3.24
CA LYS A 98 5.00 8.35 -4.11
C LYS A 98 4.95 9.74 -4.72
N LEU A 99 5.36 10.78 -3.98
CA LEU A 99 5.48 12.13 -4.52
C LEU A 99 6.57 12.23 -5.59
N ASP A 100 7.75 11.62 -5.33
CA ASP A 100 8.83 11.53 -6.32
C ASP A 100 8.38 10.80 -7.59
N LEU A 101 7.73 9.64 -7.44
CA LEU A 101 7.14 8.88 -8.54
C LEU A 101 6.13 9.71 -9.34
N ALA A 102 5.22 10.40 -8.64
CA ALA A 102 4.20 11.22 -9.28
C ALA A 102 4.78 12.41 -10.05
N ALA A 103 5.96 12.89 -9.65
CA ALA A 103 6.66 14.01 -10.27
C ALA A 103 7.59 13.60 -11.41
N THR A 104 8.22 12.42 -11.33
CA THR A 104 9.36 12.06 -12.19
C THR A 104 9.14 10.84 -13.08
N ALA A 105 8.22 9.95 -12.74
CA ALA A 105 8.03 8.67 -13.42
C ALA A 105 6.81 8.67 -14.33
N SER A 106 6.80 7.79 -15.33
CA SER A 106 5.57 7.48 -16.06
C SER A 106 4.59 6.73 -15.15
N SER A 107 3.29 6.76 -15.50
CA SER A 107 2.27 6.00 -14.78
C SER A 107 2.56 4.50 -14.74
N GLU A 108 3.16 3.95 -15.81
CA GLU A 108 3.52 2.54 -15.93
C GLU A 108 4.69 2.19 -15.02
N GLU A 109 5.70 3.05 -14.95
CA GLU A 109 6.84 2.89 -14.06
C GLU A 109 6.43 2.99 -12.59
N ALA A 110 5.57 3.95 -12.26
CA ALA A 110 5.01 4.10 -10.93
C ALA A 110 4.17 2.87 -10.54
N ALA A 111 3.30 2.40 -11.43
CA ALA A 111 2.52 1.19 -11.20
C ALA A 111 3.39 -0.05 -10.98
N ALA A 112 4.46 -0.22 -11.78
CA ALA A 112 5.38 -1.34 -11.63
C ALA A 112 6.19 -1.28 -10.32
N TRP A 113 6.56 -0.07 -9.89
CA TRP A 113 7.25 0.16 -8.62
C TRP A 113 6.34 -0.15 -7.42
N LEU A 114 5.08 0.30 -7.46
CA LEU A 114 4.06 0.14 -6.40
C LEU A 114 3.34 -1.22 -6.41
N GLY A 115 3.86 -2.22 -7.12
CA GLY A 115 3.24 -3.56 -7.16
C GLY A 115 2.00 -3.71 -8.04
N HIS A 116 1.53 -2.67 -8.72
CA HIS A 116 0.33 -2.69 -9.56
C HIS A 116 0.57 -3.19 -11.00
N ALA A 117 1.83 -3.32 -11.41
CA ALA A 117 2.20 -3.93 -12.68
C ALA A 117 3.37 -4.91 -12.49
N PRO A 118 3.48 -5.95 -13.36
CA PRO A 118 4.57 -6.90 -13.29
C PRO A 118 5.94 -6.22 -13.45
N LEU A 119 6.89 -6.63 -12.63
CA LEU A 119 8.29 -6.22 -12.72
C LEU A 119 9.15 -7.38 -12.19
N PRO A 120 10.21 -7.82 -12.91
CA PRO A 120 11.07 -8.87 -12.39
C PRO A 120 11.65 -8.49 -11.03
N LEU A 121 11.68 -9.44 -10.09
CA LEU A 121 12.03 -9.21 -8.68
C LEU A 121 13.34 -8.43 -8.52
N GLU A 122 14.42 -8.89 -9.16
CA GLU A 122 15.72 -8.22 -9.09
C GLU A 122 15.68 -6.78 -9.61
N ILE A 123 14.95 -6.56 -10.70
CA ILE A 123 14.79 -5.23 -11.28
C ILE A 123 13.96 -4.33 -10.34
N ARG A 124 12.92 -4.86 -9.69
CA ARG A 124 12.15 -4.09 -8.70
C ARG A 124 13.02 -3.74 -7.50
N ARG A 125 13.76 -4.71 -6.96
CA ARG A 125 14.67 -4.51 -5.83
C ARG A 125 15.68 -3.40 -6.10
N GLU A 126 16.34 -3.43 -7.25
CA GLU A 126 17.29 -2.39 -7.68
C GLU A 126 16.64 -1.02 -7.82
N ARG A 127 15.43 -0.96 -8.40
CA ARG A 127 14.69 0.30 -8.58
C ARG A 127 14.20 0.88 -7.27
N ILE A 128 13.76 0.05 -6.32
CA ILE A 128 13.40 0.49 -4.96
C ILE A 128 14.64 1.05 -4.26
N ALA A 129 15.74 0.29 -4.23
CA ALA A 129 16.98 0.70 -3.58
C ALA A 129 17.50 2.04 -4.14
N ARG A 130 17.55 2.19 -5.47
CA ARG A 130 18.00 3.42 -6.13
C ARG A 130 17.13 4.62 -5.77
N ARG A 131 15.80 4.44 -5.69
CA ARG A 131 14.88 5.54 -5.38
C ARG A 131 14.95 5.94 -3.91
N LEU A 132 15.11 4.99 -3.00
CA LEU A 132 15.36 5.29 -1.58
C LEU A 132 16.66 6.09 -1.42
N ASP A 133 17.73 5.65 -2.08
CA ASP A 133 19.03 6.33 -2.09
C ASP A 133 18.93 7.76 -2.64
N SER A 134 18.26 7.97 -3.78
CA SER A 134 18.09 9.31 -4.37
C SER A 134 17.30 10.28 -3.49
N LEU A 135 16.48 9.75 -2.57
CA LEU A 135 15.70 10.52 -1.61
C LEU A 135 16.42 10.69 -0.25
N GLY A 136 17.62 10.12 -0.10
CA GLY A 136 18.37 10.08 1.16
C GLY A 136 17.64 9.30 2.24
N LEU A 137 16.87 8.28 1.86
CA LEU A 137 16.15 7.40 2.78
C LEU A 137 16.99 6.14 3.06
N PRO A 138 16.97 5.61 4.30
CA PRO A 138 17.58 4.31 4.61
C PRO A 138 17.01 3.20 3.72
N ALA A 139 17.83 2.19 3.40
CA ALA A 139 17.43 1.07 2.55
C ALA A 139 16.25 0.27 3.14
N GLU A 140 16.17 0.25 4.47
CA GLU A 140 15.17 -0.42 5.29
C GLU A 140 14.00 0.48 5.69
N ALA A 141 13.93 1.72 5.19
CA ALA A 141 12.91 2.71 5.59
C ALA A 141 11.46 2.23 5.38
N LEU A 142 11.26 1.33 4.41
CA LEU A 142 9.96 0.74 4.09
C LEU A 142 9.85 -0.74 4.54
N GLY A 143 10.93 -1.31 5.08
CA GLY A 143 11.05 -2.74 5.41
C GLY A 143 12.18 -3.43 4.63
N PRO A 144 12.34 -4.76 4.79
CA PRO A 144 13.36 -5.51 4.06
C PRO A 144 13.16 -5.41 2.55
N LEU A 145 14.23 -5.05 1.81
CA LEU A 145 14.16 -4.85 0.36
C LEU A 145 13.66 -6.09 -0.41
N GLU A 146 14.02 -7.30 0.03
CA GLU A 146 13.54 -8.53 -0.60
C GLU A 146 12.02 -8.70 -0.46
N THR A 147 11.49 -8.42 0.73
CA THR A 147 10.06 -8.45 1.00
C THR A 147 9.32 -7.40 0.17
N LEU A 148 9.85 -6.18 0.12
CA LEU A 148 9.28 -5.09 -0.69
C LEU A 148 9.30 -5.42 -2.18
N ALA A 149 10.40 -5.96 -2.70
CA ALA A 149 10.49 -6.34 -4.11
C ALA A 149 9.51 -7.47 -4.46
N ALA A 150 9.32 -8.44 -3.56
CA ALA A 150 8.37 -9.53 -3.77
C ALA A 150 6.91 -9.06 -3.75
N LEU A 151 6.54 -8.18 -2.81
CA LEU A 151 5.16 -7.72 -2.61
C LEU A 151 4.77 -6.58 -3.56
N GLY A 152 5.69 -5.66 -3.82
CA GLY A 152 5.43 -4.40 -4.51
C GLY A 152 4.97 -3.29 -3.58
#